data_AF-A0A2V8PX67-F1
#
_entry.id   AF-A0A2V8PX67-F1
#
_cell.length_a   1.000
_cell.length_b   1.000
_cell.length_c   1.000
_cell.angle_alpha   90.00
_cell.angle_beta   90.00
_cell.angle_gamma   90.00
#
_symmetry.space_group_name_H-M   'P 1'
#
loop_
_entity.id
_entity.type
_entity.pdbx_description
1 polymer ?
#
loop_
_entity_poly.entity_id
_entity_poly.type
_entity_poly.pdbx_seq_one_letter_code
_entity_poly.pdbx_strand_id
1 'polypeptide(L)'
;MAASKKQCELDLSEFPSGSVTEFTTLVCLACIFDIFTKQLGLAARTAFSEIKRHTPTIEELTSRSAMRPYFDSDERNPHCPYCGSAKRWLARFDTYCVEGGKPTDPARRALVKKLPKAGEQFVVLEKKSDSRAVFFEWLDTLGRSLDLEDESWLVEATRMYLERHEPKTNWDEVWRRISTAKRC
;
A
#
# COMPACT_ATOMS: atom_id res chain seq x y z
N MET A 1 0.84 -14.55 -13.64
CA MET A 1 1.79 -15.15 -12.67
C MET A 1 1.22 -14.96 -11.28
N ALA A 2 1.05 -16.03 -10.50
CA ALA A 2 0.41 -15.94 -9.19
C ALA A 2 1.32 -15.19 -8.22
N ALA A 3 0.93 -13.96 -7.86
CA ALA A 3 1.57 -13.20 -6.80
C ALA A 3 1.57 -14.05 -5.53
N SER A 4 2.76 -14.35 -5.01
CA SER A 4 2.93 -15.01 -3.71
C SER A 4 2.10 -14.23 -2.71
N LYS A 5 1.04 -14.83 -2.16
CA LYS A 5 0.17 -14.21 -1.15
C LYS A 5 1.08 -13.76 -0.01
N LYS A 6 1.37 -12.46 0.03
CA LYS A 6 2.05 -11.82 1.16
C LYS A 6 1.23 -12.21 2.39
N GLN A 7 1.88 -12.77 3.41
CA GLN A 7 1.22 -13.07 4.68
C GLN A 7 0.71 -11.74 5.24
N CYS A 8 -0.56 -11.44 4.97
CA CYS A 8 -1.20 -10.24 5.46
C CYS A 8 -1.54 -10.50 6.93
N GLU A 9 -0.92 -9.74 7.83
CA GLU A 9 -1.23 -9.79 9.27
C GLU A 9 -2.64 -9.23 9.56
N LEU A 10 -3.25 -8.54 8.60
CA LEU A 10 -4.56 -7.93 8.70
C LEU A 10 -5.62 -8.75 7.96
N ASP A 11 -6.79 -8.93 8.59
CA ASP A 11 -7.95 -9.45 7.91
C ASP A 11 -8.66 -8.32 7.16
N LEU A 12 -8.57 -8.36 5.83
CA LEU A 12 -9.15 -7.38 4.92
C LEU A 12 -10.39 -7.91 4.18
N SER A 13 -10.90 -9.10 4.54
CA SER A 13 -11.98 -9.74 3.77
C SER A 13 -13.33 -9.01 3.84
N GLU A 14 -13.52 -8.17 4.85
CA GLU A 14 -14.75 -7.38 5.02
C GLU A 14 -14.79 -6.14 4.11
N PHE A 15 -13.69 -5.79 3.42
CA PHE A 15 -13.63 -4.64 2.54
C PHE A 15 -14.05 -5.00 1.10
N PRO A 16 -14.80 -4.13 0.41
CA PRO A 16 -15.05 -4.27 -1.02
C PRO A 16 -13.75 -4.43 -1.83
N SER A 17 -13.77 -5.28 -2.85
CA SER A 17 -12.67 -5.39 -3.81
C SER A 17 -12.34 -4.03 -4.44
N GLY A 18 -11.05 -3.71 -4.53
CA GLY A 18 -10.58 -2.42 -5.08
C GLY A 18 -10.75 -1.21 -4.14
N SER A 19 -11.28 -1.39 -2.92
CA SER A 19 -11.36 -0.31 -1.91
C SER A 19 -10.14 -0.25 -0.99
N VAL A 20 -9.25 -1.23 -1.08
CA VAL A 20 -7.97 -1.30 -0.36
C VAL A 20 -6.84 -1.37 -1.37
N THR A 21 -5.84 -0.50 -1.19
CA THR A 21 -4.60 -0.49 -1.95
C THR A 21 -3.42 -0.82 -1.03
N GLU A 22 -2.57 -1.73 -1.46
CA GLU A 22 -1.40 -2.17 -0.70
C GLU A 22 -0.12 -1.56 -1.26
N PHE A 23 0.74 -1.05 -0.39
CA PHE A 23 2.08 -0.58 -0.71
C PHE A 23 3.08 -1.31 0.18
N THR A 24 4.23 -1.68 -0.37
CA THR A 24 5.35 -2.20 0.40
C THR A 24 6.56 -1.36 0.05
N THR A 25 7.13 -0.67 1.03
CA THR A 25 8.38 0.08 0.86
C THR A 25 9.43 -0.42 1.85
N LEU A 26 10.69 -0.39 1.44
CA LEU A 26 11.83 -0.70 2.30
C LEU A 26 12.58 0.58 2.62
N VAL A 27 13.10 0.69 3.83
CA VAL A 27 14.00 1.77 4.22
C VAL A 27 15.33 1.22 4.69
N CYS A 28 16.44 1.85 4.29
CA CYS A 28 17.76 1.45 4.77
C CYS A 28 18.16 2.22 6.04
N LEU A 29 18.14 1.53 7.18
CA LEU A 29 18.55 2.11 8.46
C LEU A 29 20.03 2.49 8.49
N ALA A 30 20.89 1.80 7.74
CA ALA A 30 22.30 2.17 7.62
C ALA A 30 22.48 3.51 6.90
N CYS A 31 21.76 3.74 5.79
CA CYS A 31 21.77 5.04 5.10
C CYS A 31 21.26 6.17 6.00
N ILE A 32 20.15 5.94 6.70
CA ILE A 32 19.58 6.96 7.59
C ILE A 32 20.55 7.26 8.73
N PHE A 33 21.12 6.23 9.36
CA PHE A 33 22.08 6.40 10.44
C PHE A 33 23.33 7.17 9.99
N ASP A 34 23.83 6.89 8.78
CA ASP A 34 24.93 7.62 8.18
C ASP A 34 24.59 9.10 7.92
N ILE A 35 23.37 9.43 7.50
CA ILE A 35 22.93 10.83 7.36
C ILE A 35 22.99 11.54 8.71
N PHE A 36 22.37 10.98 9.75
CA PHE A 36 22.35 11.61 11.07
C PHE A 36 23.74 11.76 11.70
N THR A 37 24.61 10.76 11.54
CA THR A 37 25.92 10.77 12.20
C THR A 37 26.99 11.49 11.40
N LYS A 38 27.06 11.30 10.07
CA LYS A 38 28.13 11.86 9.23
C LYS A 38 27.77 13.23 8.66
N GLN A 39 26.51 13.46 8.28
CA GLN A 39 26.10 14.72 7.66
C GLN A 39 25.61 15.72 8.70
N LEU A 40 24.82 15.27 9.68
CA LEU A 40 24.26 16.13 10.73
C LEU A 40 25.11 16.16 12.01
N GLY A 41 26.15 15.34 12.10
CA GLY A 41 27.08 15.33 13.23
C GLY A 41 26.47 14.87 14.56
N LEU A 42 25.33 14.17 14.54
CA LEU A 42 24.70 13.69 15.77
C LEU A 42 25.47 12.51 16.37
N ALA A 43 25.52 12.47 17.70
CA ALA A 43 26.00 11.29 18.41
C ALA A 43 25.11 10.08 18.10
N ALA A 44 25.70 8.89 18.03
CA ALA A 44 25.02 7.63 17.69
C ALA A 44 23.73 7.39 18.50
N ARG A 45 23.74 7.69 19.80
CA ARG A 45 22.57 7.54 20.68
C ARG A 45 21.43 8.49 20.32
N THR A 46 21.77 9.73 19.94
CA THR A 46 20.79 10.74 19.50
C THR A 46 20.24 10.35 18.14
N ALA A 47 21.10 9.96 17.19
CA ALA A 47 20.68 9.47 15.87
C ALA A 47 19.70 8.28 15.99
N PHE A 48 19.99 7.30 16.86
CA PHE A 48 19.07 6.19 17.11
C PHE A 48 17.72 6.63 17.67
N SER A 49 17.72 7.62 18.56
CA SER A 49 16.49 8.15 19.16
C SER A 49 15.64 8.90 18.13
N GLU A 50 16.26 9.67 17.24
CA GLU A 50 15.58 10.34 16.12
C GLU A 50 14.99 9.33 15.12
N ILE A 51 15.77 8.31 14.73
CA ILE A 51 15.30 7.26 13.83
C ILE A 51 14.09 6.54 14.40
N LYS A 52 14.10 6.25 15.70
CA LYS A 52 12.98 5.57 16.38
C LYS A 52 11.72 6.44 16.44
N ARG A 53 11.85 7.77 16.48
CA ARG A 53 10.73 8.71 16.54
C ARG A 53 10.18 9.09 15.17
N HIS A 54 10.93 8.80 14.11
CA HIS A 54 10.53 9.12 12.75
C HIS A 54 9.20 8.47 12.40
N THR A 55 8.24 9.30 12.02
CA THR A 55 6.94 8.85 11.53
C THR A 55 6.87 9.20 10.04
N PRO A 56 6.84 8.21 9.13
CA PRO A 56 6.75 8.45 7.70
C PRO A 56 5.49 9.23 7.35
N THR A 57 5.58 10.09 6.33
CA THR A 57 4.39 10.79 5.81
C THR A 57 3.58 9.88 4.90
N ILE A 58 2.30 10.20 4.68
CA ILE A 58 1.45 9.43 3.75
C ILE A 58 2.05 9.45 2.34
N GLU A 59 2.61 10.58 1.90
CA GLU A 59 3.21 10.72 0.58
C GLU A 59 4.44 9.82 0.41
N GLU A 60 5.29 9.72 1.44
CA GLU A 60 6.45 8.81 1.43
C GLU A 60 6.05 7.33 1.30
N LEU A 61 4.92 6.94 1.90
CA LEU A 61 4.45 5.54 1.92
C LEU A 61 3.63 5.15 0.69
N THR A 62 3.03 6.12 0.00
CA THR A 62 2.07 5.88 -1.09
C THR A 62 2.53 6.38 -2.46
N SER A 63 3.69 7.04 -2.53
CA SER A 63 4.31 7.49 -3.79
C SER A 63 4.48 6.33 -4.79
N ARG A 64 4.39 6.66 -6.08
CA ARG A 64 4.61 5.70 -7.19
C ARG A 64 6.06 5.24 -7.29
N SER A 65 6.96 6.15 -6.95
CA SER A 65 8.38 5.88 -6.85
C SER A 65 8.82 6.17 -5.43
N ALA A 66 9.38 5.16 -4.76
CA ALA A 66 9.98 5.36 -3.46
C ALA A 66 11.05 6.46 -3.55
N MET A 67 10.92 7.47 -2.70
CA MET A 67 11.89 8.56 -2.57
C MET A 67 12.91 8.19 -1.50
N ARG A 68 14.16 8.63 -1.67
CA ARG A 68 15.20 8.41 -0.64
C ARG A 68 14.70 8.94 0.71
N PRO A 69 14.85 8.18 1.82
CA PRO A 69 15.66 6.96 1.98
C PRO A 69 14.95 5.63 1.68
N TYR A 70 13.71 5.67 1.21
CA TYR A 70 12.92 4.49 0.85
C TYR A 70 13.29 3.96 -0.53
N PHE A 71 13.02 2.68 -0.76
CA PHE A 71 13.16 2.02 -2.06
C PHE A 71 12.24 0.80 -2.14
N ASP A 72 11.91 0.40 -3.35
CA ASP A 72 11.08 -0.78 -3.63
C ASP A 72 11.97 -1.96 -4.02
N SER A 73 11.64 -3.16 -3.54
CA SER A 73 12.31 -4.39 -3.98
C SER A 73 11.44 -5.61 -3.72
N ASP A 74 11.29 -6.44 -4.76
CA ASP A 74 10.63 -7.75 -4.70
C ASP A 74 11.62 -8.91 -4.50
N GLU A 75 12.91 -8.61 -4.32
CA GLU A 75 13.94 -9.63 -4.15
C GLU A 75 13.84 -10.32 -2.79
N ARG A 76 14.18 -11.62 -2.73
CA ARG A 76 14.19 -12.38 -1.47
C ARG A 76 15.21 -11.85 -0.46
N ASN A 77 16.37 -11.42 -0.97
CA ASN A 77 17.49 -10.87 -0.21
C ASN A 77 17.86 -9.49 -0.76
N PRO A 78 17.03 -8.48 -0.52
CA PRO A 78 17.24 -7.17 -1.08
C PRO A 78 18.47 -6.53 -0.45
N HIS A 79 19.22 -5.80 -1.28
CA HIS A 79 20.29 -4.91 -0.85
C HIS A 79 19.84 -3.46 -1.05
N CYS A 80 20.34 -2.57 -0.20
CA CYS A 80 20.05 -1.15 -0.39
C CYS A 80 20.69 -0.67 -1.71
N PRO A 81 19.92 -0.05 -2.63
CA PRO A 81 20.46 0.44 -3.91
C PRO A 81 21.44 1.63 -3.73
N TYR A 82 21.45 2.27 -2.56
CA TYR A 82 22.26 3.45 -2.30
C TYR A 82 23.60 3.15 -1.64
N CYS A 83 23.63 2.20 -0.69
CA CYS A 83 24.85 1.89 0.08
C CYS A 83 25.28 0.41 0.01
N GLY A 84 24.51 -0.45 -0.68
CA GLY A 84 24.78 -1.88 -0.76
C GLY A 84 24.56 -2.66 0.53
N SER A 85 23.97 -2.05 1.56
CA SER A 85 23.72 -2.74 2.83
C SER A 85 22.76 -3.93 2.67
N ALA A 86 23.09 -5.03 3.34
CA ALA A 86 22.30 -6.27 3.33
C ALA A 86 20.95 -6.13 4.06
N LYS A 87 20.04 -7.08 3.78
CA LYS A 87 18.67 -7.17 4.32
C LYS A 87 18.50 -6.86 5.81
N ARG A 88 19.45 -7.25 6.67
CA ARG A 88 19.39 -6.98 8.12
C ARG A 88 19.31 -5.51 8.50
N TRP A 89 19.76 -4.62 7.61
CA TRP A 89 19.72 -3.16 7.80
C TRP A 89 18.47 -2.52 7.18
N LEU A 90 17.57 -3.33 6.62
CA LEU A 90 16.38 -2.85 5.94
C LEU A 90 15.17 -3.04 6.85
N ALA A 91 14.40 -1.97 7.06
CA ALA A 91 13.09 -2.06 7.68
C ALA A 91 12.02 -2.04 6.60
N ARG A 92 11.00 -2.88 6.76
CA ARG A 92 9.88 -3.03 5.81
C ARG A 92 8.65 -2.32 6.37
N PHE A 93 8.01 -1.51 5.54
CA PHE A 93 6.72 -0.90 5.82
C PHE A 93 5.68 -1.48 4.86
N ASP A 94 4.72 -2.21 5.41
CA ASP A 94 3.52 -2.63 4.69
C ASP A 94 2.40 -1.63 5.00
N THR A 95 1.99 -0.88 3.99
CA THR A 95 0.99 0.19 4.10
C THR A 95 -0.29 -0.22 3.39
N TYR A 96 -1.41 -0.14 4.11
CA TYR A 96 -2.74 -0.46 3.60
C TYR A 96 -3.56 0.82 3.54
N CYS A 97 -3.78 1.34 2.33
CA CYS A 97 -4.64 2.49 2.11
C CYS A 97 -6.07 2.00 1.91
N VAL A 98 -6.94 2.32 2.86
CA VAL A 98 -8.37 2.01 2.76
C VAL A 98 -9.11 3.28 2.37
N GLU A 99 -9.86 3.21 1.28
CA GLU A 99 -10.70 4.32 0.84
C GLU A 99 -11.71 4.73 1.92
N GLY A 100 -11.87 6.04 2.11
CA GLY A 100 -12.92 6.60 2.95
C GLY A 100 -14.26 6.68 2.21
N GLY A 101 -15.29 6.01 2.74
CA GLY A 101 -16.65 6.15 2.21
C GLY A 101 -17.69 5.42 3.05
N LYS A 102 -18.97 5.67 2.75
CA LYS A 102 -20.09 4.90 3.34
C LYS A 102 -19.93 3.37 3.24
N PRO A 103 -19.46 2.78 2.10
CA PRO A 103 -19.36 1.33 2.00
C PRO A 103 -18.24 0.73 2.85
N THR A 104 -17.17 1.49 3.15
CA THR A 104 -15.99 1.02 3.89
C THR A 104 -16.00 1.41 5.36
N ASP A 105 -16.79 2.42 5.78
CA ASP A 105 -16.77 2.96 7.14
C ASP A 105 -17.03 1.90 8.25
N PRO A 106 -18.02 0.99 8.14
CA PRO A 106 -18.24 -0.03 9.15
C PRO A 106 -17.03 -0.97 9.30
N ALA A 107 -16.50 -1.48 8.18
CA ALA A 107 -15.35 -2.37 8.16
C ALA A 107 -14.08 -1.68 8.69
N ARG A 108 -13.85 -0.42 8.32
CA ARG A 108 -12.73 0.39 8.83
C ARG A 108 -12.78 0.55 10.34
N ARG A 109 -13.93 0.89 10.91
CA ARG A 109 -14.11 1.01 12.37
C ARG A 109 -13.89 -0.32 13.08
N ALA A 110 -14.39 -1.42 12.50
CA ALA A 110 -14.19 -2.76 13.04
C ALA A 110 -12.70 -3.16 13.02
N LEU A 111 -11.99 -2.89 11.92
CA LEU A 111 -10.55 -3.14 11.79
C LEU A 111 -9.76 -2.38 12.86
N VAL A 112 -9.94 -1.06 12.96
CA VAL A 112 -9.23 -0.22 13.94
C VAL A 112 -9.47 -0.69 15.39
N LYS A 113 -10.68 -1.21 15.69
CA LYS A 113 -10.99 -1.78 16.99
C LYS A 113 -10.28 -3.12 17.26
N LYS A 114 -10.08 -3.93 16.22
CA LYS A 114 -9.38 -5.24 16.29
C LYS A 114 -7.85 -5.08 16.34
N LEU A 115 -7.29 -3.94 15.92
CA LEU A 115 -5.84 -3.73 15.89
C LEU A 115 -5.20 -3.89 17.29
N PRO A 116 -4.08 -4.62 17.41
CA PRO A 116 -3.31 -4.68 18.64
C PRO A 116 -2.87 -3.27 19.08
N LYS A 117 -3.15 -2.92 20.34
CA LYS A 117 -2.73 -1.64 20.93
C LYS A 117 -1.36 -1.71 21.61
N ALA A 118 -0.80 -2.91 21.72
CA ALA A 118 0.48 -3.14 22.38
C ALA A 118 1.63 -2.98 21.38
N GLY A 119 2.69 -2.28 21.79
CA GLY A 119 3.98 -2.30 21.09
C GLY A 119 4.14 -1.38 19.87
N GLU A 120 3.26 -0.39 19.66
CA GLU A 120 3.36 0.56 18.53
C GLU A 120 3.47 -0.13 17.15
N GLN A 121 2.90 -1.34 17.01
CA GLN A 121 3.01 -2.15 15.78
C GLN A 121 2.33 -1.52 14.57
N PHE A 122 1.27 -0.73 14.80
CA PHE A 122 0.50 -0.07 13.76
C PHE A 122 0.43 1.44 14.00
N VAL A 123 0.66 2.20 12.92
CA VAL A 123 0.39 3.64 12.87
C VAL A 123 -0.83 3.84 11.99
N VAL A 124 -1.85 4.53 12.52
CA VAL A 124 -3.06 4.90 11.76
C VAL A 124 -2.94 6.35 11.35
N LEU A 125 -2.90 6.61 10.05
CA LEU A 125 -2.85 7.94 9.47
C LEU A 125 -4.17 8.24 8.75
N GLU A 126 -4.81 9.35 9.09
CA GLU A 126 -6.05 9.79 8.44
C GLU A 126 -5.77 10.91 7.43
N LYS A 127 -6.15 10.68 6.18
CA LYS A 127 -6.16 11.69 5.13
C LYS A 127 -7.58 12.13 4.84
N LYS A 128 -7.86 13.43 4.92
CA LYS A 128 -9.12 13.99 4.42
C LYS A 128 -8.98 14.16 2.90
N SER A 129 -9.86 13.52 2.16
CA SER A 129 -9.93 13.61 0.70
C SER A 129 -11.38 13.85 0.29
N ASP A 130 -11.58 14.64 -0.77
CA ASP A 130 -12.87 14.76 -1.43
C ASP A 130 -13.06 13.61 -2.44
N SER A 131 -14.29 13.42 -2.93
CA SER A 131 -14.60 12.35 -3.89
C SER A 131 -13.76 12.42 -5.17
N ARG A 132 -13.37 13.64 -5.58
CA ARG A 132 -12.53 13.87 -6.77
C ARG A 132 -11.11 13.38 -6.54
N ALA A 133 -10.52 13.69 -5.38
CA ALA A 133 -9.18 13.26 -5.02
C ALA A 133 -9.09 11.74 -4.93
N VAL A 134 -10.07 11.09 -4.30
CA VAL A 134 -10.15 9.63 -4.23
C VAL A 134 -10.26 9.00 -5.62
N PHE A 135 -11.01 9.62 -6.54
CA PHE A 135 -11.09 9.15 -7.92
C PHE A 135 -9.75 9.21 -8.66
N PHE A 136 -9.02 10.32 -8.54
CA PHE A 136 -7.68 10.43 -9.16
C PHE A 136 -6.66 9.51 -8.51
N GLU A 137 -6.68 9.31 -7.20
CA GLU A 137 -5.84 8.32 -6.51
C GLU A 137 -6.13 6.90 -6.98
N TRP A 138 -7.40 6.58 -7.25
CA TRP A 138 -7.78 5.30 -7.83
C TRP A 138 -7.27 5.14 -9.25
N LEU A 139 -7.38 6.16 -10.11
CA LEU A 139 -6.80 6.13 -11.46
C LEU A 139 -5.27 5.94 -11.42
N ASP A 140 -4.61 6.64 -10.50
CA ASP A 140 -3.16 6.55 -10.33
C ASP A 140 -2.74 5.15 -9.83
N THR A 141 -3.60 4.49 -9.05
CA THR A 141 -3.43 3.10 -8.62
C THR A 141 -3.67 2.12 -9.78
N LEU A 142 -4.70 2.34 -10.60
CA LEU A 142 -4.98 1.49 -11.77
C LEU A 142 -3.78 1.44 -12.71
N GLY A 143 -3.13 2.58 -12.96
CA GLY A 143 -1.91 2.63 -13.77
C GLY A 143 -0.68 1.94 -13.15
N ARG A 144 -0.75 1.51 -11.88
CA ARG A 144 0.26 0.68 -11.22
C ARG A 144 -0.08 -0.81 -11.26
N SER A 145 -1.38 -1.15 -11.27
CA SER A 145 -1.85 -2.54 -11.16
C SER A 145 -2.24 -3.18 -12.49
N LEU A 146 -2.57 -2.37 -13.51
CA LEU A 146 -3.01 -2.84 -14.82
C LEU A 146 -2.00 -2.52 -15.92
N ASP A 147 -1.91 -3.41 -16.89
CA ASP A 147 -1.21 -3.17 -18.15
C ASP A 147 -2.14 -2.39 -19.09
N LEU A 148 -1.89 -1.10 -19.26
CA LEU A 148 -2.73 -0.23 -20.08
C LEU A 148 -2.51 -0.41 -21.59
N GLU A 149 -1.50 -1.18 -22.00
CA GLU A 149 -1.22 -1.49 -23.40
C GLU A 149 -2.11 -2.64 -23.93
N ASP A 150 -2.72 -3.43 -23.04
CA ASP A 150 -3.65 -4.50 -23.40
C ASP A 150 -5.11 -4.03 -23.29
N GLU A 151 -5.90 -4.11 -24.38
CA GLU A 151 -7.32 -3.73 -24.42
C GLU A 151 -8.19 -4.39 -23.33
N SER A 152 -7.72 -5.49 -22.71
CA SER A 152 -8.38 -6.12 -21.56
C SER A 152 -8.49 -5.20 -20.33
N TRP A 153 -7.61 -4.19 -20.20
CA TRP A 153 -7.55 -3.28 -19.04
C TRP A 153 -8.87 -2.57 -18.78
N LEU A 154 -9.63 -2.22 -19.84
CA LEU A 154 -10.88 -1.48 -19.71
C LEU A 154 -11.97 -2.32 -19.02
N VAL A 155 -11.99 -3.63 -19.30
CA VAL A 155 -12.93 -4.57 -18.67
C VAL A 155 -12.56 -4.76 -17.21
N GLU A 156 -11.27 -4.91 -16.90
CA GLU A 156 -10.78 -5.04 -15.52
C GLU A 156 -11.03 -3.76 -14.71
N ALA A 157 -10.74 -2.59 -15.27
CA ALA A 157 -11.01 -1.30 -14.63
C ALA A 157 -12.52 -1.08 -14.38
N THR A 158 -13.37 -1.43 -15.35
CA THR A 158 -14.84 -1.35 -15.20
C THR A 158 -15.33 -2.28 -14.09
N ARG A 159 -14.80 -3.50 -14.05
CA ARG A 159 -15.11 -4.46 -12.99
C ARG A 159 -14.72 -3.93 -11.62
N MET A 160 -13.49 -3.46 -11.46
CA MET A 160 -13.00 -2.88 -10.19
C MET A 160 -13.84 -1.68 -9.74
N TYR A 161 -14.24 -0.83 -10.68
CA TYR A 161 -15.10 0.32 -10.39
C TYR A 161 -16.48 -0.11 -9.87
N LEU A 162 -17.11 -1.08 -10.53
CA LEU A 162 -18.45 -1.55 -10.18
C LEU A 162 -18.47 -2.33 -8.86
N GLU A 163 -17.46 -3.17 -8.60
CA GLU A 163 -17.28 -3.87 -7.31
C GLU A 163 -17.15 -2.89 -6.13
N ARG A 164 -16.49 -1.74 -6.35
CA ARG A 164 -16.35 -0.67 -5.37
C ARG A 164 -17.66 0.09 -5.12
N HIS A 165 -18.40 0.41 -6.17
CA HIS A 165 -19.63 1.21 -6.06
C HIS A 165 -20.86 0.42 -5.62
N GLU A 166 -20.94 -0.86 -6.02
CA GLU A 166 -22.07 -1.75 -5.72
C GLU A 166 -21.56 -3.06 -5.11
N PRO A 167 -21.01 -3.04 -3.89
CA PRO A 167 -20.36 -4.20 -3.29
C PRO A 167 -21.31 -5.35 -2.92
N LYS A 168 -22.63 -5.11 -2.95
CA LYS A 168 -23.65 -6.13 -2.66
C LYS A 168 -24.01 -6.97 -3.89
N THR A 169 -23.63 -6.51 -5.08
CA THR A 169 -23.93 -7.19 -6.34
C THR A 169 -22.90 -8.30 -6.55
N ASN A 170 -23.36 -9.50 -6.95
CA ASN A 170 -22.48 -10.61 -7.32
C ASN A 170 -21.89 -10.39 -8.73
N TRP A 171 -20.88 -9.53 -8.81
CA TRP A 171 -20.26 -9.15 -10.08
C TRP A 171 -19.65 -10.34 -10.84
N ASP A 172 -19.13 -11.36 -10.14
CA ASP A 172 -18.63 -12.60 -10.76
C ASP A 172 -19.69 -13.33 -11.60
N GLU A 173 -20.94 -13.31 -11.17
CA GLU A 173 -22.05 -13.89 -11.92
C GLU A 173 -22.42 -13.03 -13.14
N VAL A 174 -22.51 -11.71 -12.95
CA VAL A 174 -22.83 -10.75 -14.02
C VAL A 174 -21.79 -10.82 -15.15
N TRP A 175 -20.50 -10.81 -14.80
CA TRP A 175 -19.41 -10.86 -15.77
C TRP A 175 -19.28 -12.20 -16.49
N ARG A 176 -19.59 -13.32 -15.81
CA ARG A 176 -19.68 -14.64 -16.47
C ARG A 176 -20.74 -14.64 -17.57
N ARG A 177 -21.90 -14.02 -17.34
CA ARG A 177 -22.97 -13.94 -18.35
C ARG A 177 -22.54 -13.12 -19.58
N ILE A 178 -21.86 -11.99 -19.35
CA ILE A 178 -21.38 -11.10 -20.43
C ILE A 178 -20.28 -11.77 -21.28
N SER A 179 -19.32 -12.44 -20.64
CA SER A 179 -18.23 -13.15 -21.33
C SER A 179 -18.71 -14.37 -22.12
N THR A 180 -19.79 -15.03 -21.67
CA THR A 180 -20.42 -16.14 -22.40
C THR A 180 -21.10 -15.64 -23.69
N ALA A 181 -21.70 -14.45 -23.67
CA ALA A 181 -22.37 -13.86 -24.84
C ALA A 181 -21.40 -13.42 -25.96
N LYS A 182 -20.12 -13.13 -25.66
CA LYS A 182 -19.10 -12.78 -26.66
C LYS A 182 -18.47 -13.98 -27.39
N ARG A 183 -18.69 -15.21 -26.92
CA ARG A 183 -18.16 -16.44 -27.53
C ARG A 183 -19.16 -17.13 -28.49
N CYS A 184 -20.29 -16.49 -28.77
CA CYS A 184 -21.31 -16.93 -29.72
C CYS A 184 -21.26 -16.10 -30.99
#